data_AF-A0A2N6B6W0-F1
#
_entry.id   AF-A0A2N6B6W0-F1
#
_cell.length_a   1.000
_cell.length_b   1.000
_cell.length_c   1.000
_cell.angle_alpha   90.00
_cell.angle_beta   90.00
_cell.angle_gamma   90.00
#
_symmetry.space_group_name_H-M   'P 1'
#
loop_
_entity.id
_entity.type
_entity.pdbx_description
1 polymer ?
#
loop_
_entity_poly.entity_id
_entity_poly.type
_entity_poly.pdbx_seq_one_letter_code
_entity_poly.pdbx_strand_id
1 'polypeptide(L)'
;MRQVIKGAIAAALLLALIAGGQVYGADEAPPPQDSKIHLKKALYVHRAAGDKIFAESRKIKRGDILWNILKNDYGISDDDIPEFIEAFREVNPGVDPNRLFVGQEIRVPFKVEIDAAPPPVQAELAMEEDTYQVRSGDNLWKILRRDYGVTKAGMGRAITAVKRANPSIKDLGKLWVGQFIVIPFERHIEEEPEKAPATPTIVAGKGAPKESLSAKQGIPEGVLTILSLLEELECRVERTGERFIPLSRGRTVRLDGSDFPFITGPAGGKVILDPMNRLSAPLEEAVEASWGYTVLKGAPESVEEYLGKLFEVLKFNQLKKGSTIISLKENETLEASPRWTVTPNPDSLWEGGVHMVFSGTEGIDPILAGLLSGKGFVLHSLGESRIRQEKIKTSFKVATLLQSGSMEGAASLLSLLGVENKLSPAVVLKLDSGVSYTIRPPITFEHGSLKYAAIPKKPAKAESVLLRAGYFTFSWDGESPALGRVADLMVLLGVEHQLKELALPAEGSLRLILSGIEINNQLLLSKLYPDLVEDVEGKKIFCTDVQMGEEEAALLFREGCLPLVLE
;
A
#
# COMPACT_ATOMS: atom_id res chain seq x y z
N MET A 1 -73.46 9.83 6.11
CA MET A 1 -74.18 9.17 7.24
C MET A 1 -73.13 8.88 8.31
N ARG A 2 -73.17 9.48 9.52
CA ARG A 2 -73.91 9.04 10.74
C ARG A 2 -73.59 7.57 11.13
N GLN A 3 -73.24 7.17 12.36
CA GLN A 3 -73.22 7.87 13.68
C GLN A 3 -72.50 7.04 14.80
N VAL A 4 -72.02 7.69 15.89
CA VAL A 4 -72.05 7.29 17.36
C VAL A 4 -71.25 6.03 17.82
N ILE A 5 -70.23 6.04 18.71
CA ILE A 5 -69.98 6.48 20.13
C ILE A 5 -70.47 5.49 21.24
N LYS A 6 -69.62 5.29 22.29
CA LYS A 6 -69.78 4.60 23.62
C LYS A 6 -69.42 3.10 23.67
N GLY A 7 -68.80 2.51 24.72
CA GLY A 7 -68.12 3.05 25.93
C GLY A 7 -68.33 2.22 27.22
N ALA A 8 -67.25 1.91 27.98
CA ALA A 8 -67.20 1.50 29.42
C ALA A 8 -67.79 0.08 29.82
N ILE A 9 -67.53 -0.60 30.97
CA ILE A 9 -66.49 -0.59 32.05
C ILE A 9 -66.59 -1.90 32.92
N ALA A 10 -65.45 -2.43 33.41
CA ALA A 10 -65.16 -3.22 34.66
C ALA A 10 -65.78 -4.59 35.08
N ALA A 11 -64.96 -5.27 35.93
CA ALA A 11 -65.25 -6.19 37.05
C ALA A 11 -65.62 -7.68 36.77
N ALA A 12 -65.24 -8.68 37.60
CA ALA A 12 -64.27 -8.78 38.72
C ALA A 12 -64.11 -10.25 39.23
N LEU A 13 -62.96 -10.58 39.86
CA LEU A 13 -62.72 -11.54 40.99
C LEU A 13 -63.27 -13.02 40.95
N LEU A 14 -62.73 -14.05 41.63
CA LEU A 14 -61.44 -14.42 42.29
C LEU A 14 -61.57 -15.91 42.79
N LEU A 15 -60.45 -16.58 43.18
CA LEU A 15 -60.36 -17.79 44.06
C LEU A 15 -60.90 -19.15 43.51
N ALA A 16 -60.38 -20.35 43.87
CA ALA A 16 -59.16 -20.75 44.58
C ALA A 16 -58.88 -22.29 44.48
N LEU A 17 -57.58 -22.67 44.45
CA LEU A 17 -56.83 -23.71 45.22
C LEU A 17 -57.48 -25.08 45.57
N ILE A 18 -56.77 -26.21 45.79
CA ILE A 18 -55.35 -26.58 46.00
C ILE A 18 -55.11 -27.94 45.27
N ALA A 19 -53.93 -28.52 45.00
CA ALA A 19 -52.48 -28.28 45.25
C ALA A 19 -51.69 -28.83 44.01
N GLY A 20 -50.36 -29.04 43.91
CA GLY A 20 -49.19 -29.02 44.82
C GLY A 20 -48.39 -30.34 44.69
N GLY A 21 -47.05 -30.39 44.62
CA GLY A 21 -46.01 -29.34 44.74
C GLY A 21 -44.61 -29.79 44.23
N GLN A 22 -43.58 -28.95 44.43
CA GLN A 22 -42.27 -28.89 43.72
C GLN A 22 -42.36 -28.31 42.28
N VAL A 23 -42.18 -27.02 41.93
CA VAL A 23 -41.51 -25.81 42.52
C VAL A 23 -39.97 -25.83 42.37
N TYR A 24 -39.24 -24.93 41.67
CA TYR A 24 -39.44 -23.74 40.78
C TYR A 24 -38.34 -23.78 39.68
N GLY A 25 -38.32 -23.09 38.52
CA GLY A 25 -39.15 -22.10 37.82
C GLY A 25 -38.49 -21.82 36.44
N ALA A 26 -39.03 -21.08 35.45
CA ALA A 26 -40.16 -20.15 35.45
C ALA A 26 -41.06 -20.32 34.19
N ASP A 27 -42.32 -19.86 34.28
CA ASP A 27 -43.35 -19.97 33.24
C ASP A 27 -43.23 -18.92 32.11
N GLU A 28 -43.61 -19.31 30.89
CA GLU A 28 -44.42 -18.46 30.01
C GLU A 28 -45.84 -19.05 29.90
N ALA A 29 -46.85 -18.21 30.08
CA ALA A 29 -48.26 -18.65 30.04
C ALA A 29 -48.78 -18.80 28.59
N PRO A 30 -49.74 -19.71 28.32
CA PRO A 30 -50.33 -19.88 27.00
C PRO A 30 -51.14 -18.63 26.58
N PRO A 31 -51.10 -18.23 25.29
CA PRO A 31 -51.70 -16.98 24.83
C PRO A 31 -53.24 -17.01 24.80
N PRO A 32 -53.93 -15.84 24.83
CA PRO A 32 -55.39 -15.76 24.94
C PRO A 32 -56.15 -16.32 23.71
N GLN A 33 -57.38 -16.78 23.92
CA GLN A 33 -58.19 -17.44 22.87
C GLN A 33 -58.61 -16.57 21.67
N ASP A 34 -58.45 -15.25 21.72
CA ASP A 34 -58.66 -14.34 20.57
C ASP A 34 -57.34 -13.95 19.84
N SER A 35 -56.27 -14.71 20.05
CA SER A 35 -54.97 -14.50 19.39
C SER A 35 -55.03 -14.80 17.89
N LYS A 36 -55.34 -13.79 17.08
CA LYS A 36 -55.11 -13.85 15.62
C LYS A 36 -53.61 -13.87 15.34
N ILE A 37 -53.04 -15.06 15.19
CA ILE A 37 -51.64 -15.25 14.80
C ILE A 37 -51.45 -14.69 13.39
N HIS A 38 -50.88 -13.49 13.30
CA HIS A 38 -50.45 -12.90 12.05
C HIS A 38 -49.08 -13.46 11.62
N LEU A 39 -49.07 -14.70 11.13
CA LEU A 39 -47.92 -15.31 10.46
C LEU A 39 -47.66 -14.56 9.14
N LYS A 40 -46.87 -13.48 9.22
CA LYS A 40 -46.37 -12.68 8.10
C LYS A 40 -44.85 -12.59 8.14
N LYS A 41 -44.16 -13.70 7.91
CA LYS A 41 -42.76 -13.78 7.51
C LYS A 41 -42.54 -15.14 6.84
N ALA A 42 -42.05 -15.15 5.61
CA ALA A 42 -41.74 -16.38 4.89
C ALA A 42 -40.36 -16.88 5.37
N LEU A 43 -40.35 -17.99 6.11
CA LEU A 43 -39.12 -18.65 6.53
C LEU A 43 -38.56 -19.43 5.33
N TYR A 44 -37.33 -19.10 4.91
CA TYR A 44 -36.58 -19.90 3.96
C TYR A 44 -35.64 -20.82 4.74
N VAL A 45 -35.76 -22.13 4.52
CA VAL A 45 -34.85 -23.14 5.09
C VAL A 45 -34.07 -23.76 3.94
N HIS A 46 -32.78 -23.42 3.83
CA HIS A 46 -31.88 -24.08 2.91
C HIS A 46 -31.28 -25.33 3.58
N ARG A 47 -31.04 -26.39 2.80
CA ARG A 47 -30.31 -27.58 3.25
C ARG A 47 -29.26 -27.96 2.22
N ALA A 48 -28.00 -27.87 2.62
CA ALA A 48 -26.85 -28.32 1.86
C ALA A 48 -25.85 -28.96 2.84
N ALA A 49 -25.18 -30.05 2.43
CA ALA A 49 -24.13 -30.76 3.18
C ALA A 49 -24.41 -31.25 4.63
N GLY A 50 -25.58 -30.97 5.21
CA GLY A 50 -25.91 -31.26 6.62
C GLY A 50 -26.43 -30.03 7.38
N ASP A 51 -26.19 -28.84 6.86
CA ASP A 51 -26.51 -27.58 7.53
C ASP A 51 -27.89 -27.07 7.13
N LYS A 52 -28.60 -26.48 8.10
CA LYS A 52 -29.88 -25.80 7.93
C LYS A 52 -29.68 -24.30 8.08
N ILE A 53 -29.72 -23.57 6.98
CA ILE A 53 -29.69 -22.11 7.01
C ILE A 53 -31.14 -21.60 7.07
N PHE A 54 -31.49 -20.93 8.16
CA PHE A 54 -32.76 -20.23 8.33
C PHE A 54 -32.58 -18.78 7.93
N ALA A 55 -33.30 -18.36 6.90
CA ALA A 55 -33.24 -17.00 6.36
C ALA A 55 -34.64 -16.38 6.21
N GLU A 56 -34.70 -15.06 6.34
CA GLU A 56 -35.93 -14.29 6.16
C GLU A 56 -35.84 -13.43 4.89
N SER A 57 -36.88 -13.45 4.05
CA SER A 57 -37.00 -12.51 2.93
C SER A 57 -37.21 -11.07 3.42
N ARG A 58 -36.24 -10.18 3.14
CA ARG A 58 -36.27 -8.74 3.44
C ARG A 58 -36.14 -7.93 2.16
N LYS A 59 -36.89 -6.83 2.08
CA LYS A 59 -36.68 -5.77 1.09
C LYS A 59 -35.75 -4.68 1.66
N ILE A 60 -34.65 -4.43 0.97
CA ILE A 60 -33.58 -3.52 1.40
C ILE A 60 -34.03 -2.06 1.42
N LYS A 61 -33.74 -1.37 2.53
CA LYS A 61 -34.07 0.04 2.76
C LYS A 61 -32.86 0.95 2.49
N ARG A 62 -33.10 2.25 2.41
CA ARG A 62 -32.03 3.25 2.26
C ARG A 62 -31.14 3.27 3.50
N GLY A 63 -29.86 2.93 3.34
CA GLY A 63 -28.87 2.86 4.42
C GLY A 63 -28.61 1.45 4.98
N ASP A 64 -29.35 0.43 4.51
CA ASP A 64 -29.09 -0.97 4.84
C ASP A 64 -27.75 -1.43 4.21
N ILE A 65 -26.87 -2.02 5.03
CA ILE A 65 -25.71 -2.82 4.59
C ILE A 65 -25.74 -4.16 5.32
N LEU A 66 -25.27 -5.25 4.69
CA LEU A 66 -25.45 -6.60 5.24
C LEU A 66 -24.89 -6.74 6.67
N TRP A 67 -23.73 -6.16 6.94
CA TRP A 67 -23.10 -6.15 8.27
C TRP A 67 -24.02 -5.58 9.36
N ASN A 68 -24.59 -4.40 9.11
CA ASN A 68 -25.49 -3.73 10.06
C ASN A 68 -26.82 -4.48 10.21
N ILE A 69 -27.30 -5.16 9.16
CA ILE A 69 -28.50 -5.97 9.23
C ILE A 69 -28.25 -7.20 10.13
N LEU A 70 -27.18 -7.96 9.85
CA LEU A 70 -26.82 -9.15 10.66
C LEU A 70 -26.58 -8.78 12.13
N LYS A 71 -25.79 -7.72 12.36
CA LYS A 71 -25.44 -7.29 13.72
C LYS A 71 -26.61 -6.67 14.49
N ASN A 72 -27.26 -5.64 13.93
CA ASN A 72 -28.18 -4.81 14.69
C ASN A 72 -29.63 -5.33 14.65
N ASP A 73 -30.04 -5.93 13.52
CA ASP A 73 -31.43 -6.40 13.34
C ASP A 73 -31.59 -7.89 13.71
N TYR A 74 -30.51 -8.69 13.65
CA TYR A 74 -30.51 -10.12 13.98
C TYR A 74 -29.58 -10.52 15.14
N GLY A 75 -28.78 -9.60 15.69
CA GLY A 75 -27.96 -9.83 16.89
C GLY A 75 -26.73 -10.73 16.69
N ILE A 76 -26.30 -10.96 15.44
CA ILE A 76 -25.12 -11.79 15.13
C ILE A 76 -23.85 -11.08 15.64
N SER A 77 -22.98 -11.81 16.36
CA SER A 77 -21.76 -11.23 16.92
C SER A 77 -20.71 -10.94 15.83
N ASP A 78 -19.79 -9.99 16.07
CA ASP A 78 -18.76 -9.65 15.08
C ASP A 78 -17.86 -10.84 14.71
N ASP A 79 -17.71 -11.82 15.61
CA ASP A 79 -16.94 -13.05 15.38
C ASP A 79 -17.69 -14.05 14.47
N ASP A 80 -19.03 -14.06 14.50
CA ASP A 80 -19.90 -14.97 13.74
C ASP A 80 -20.29 -14.43 12.35
N ILE A 81 -20.25 -13.10 12.15
CA ILE A 81 -20.66 -12.46 10.88
C ILE A 81 -19.99 -13.07 9.63
N PRO A 82 -18.71 -13.48 9.61
CA PRO A 82 -18.12 -14.16 8.46
C PRO A 82 -18.86 -15.44 8.02
N GLU A 83 -19.32 -16.26 8.97
CA GLU A 83 -20.10 -17.48 8.70
C GLU A 83 -21.46 -17.11 8.08
N PHE A 84 -22.12 -16.10 8.65
CA PHE A 84 -23.40 -15.60 8.15
C PHE A 84 -23.30 -14.91 6.77
N ILE A 85 -22.12 -14.40 6.38
CA ILE A 85 -21.86 -13.89 5.03
C ILE A 85 -21.75 -15.03 4.01
N GLU A 86 -21.12 -16.16 4.34
CA GLU A 86 -21.09 -17.32 3.44
C GLU A 86 -22.49 -17.95 3.32
N ALA A 87 -23.20 -18.15 4.44
CA ALA A 87 -24.60 -18.58 4.43
C ALA A 87 -25.51 -17.62 3.63
N PHE A 88 -25.21 -16.31 3.63
CA PHE A 88 -25.93 -15.33 2.81
C PHE A 88 -25.68 -15.53 1.32
N ARG A 89 -24.46 -15.87 0.90
CA ARG A 89 -24.14 -16.14 -0.52
C ARG A 89 -24.83 -17.39 -1.02
N GLU A 90 -24.91 -18.45 -0.21
CA GLU A 90 -25.62 -19.69 -0.57
C GLU A 90 -27.12 -19.47 -0.80
N VAL A 91 -27.78 -18.70 0.08
CA VAL A 91 -29.22 -18.46 -0.03
C VAL A 91 -29.59 -17.31 -1.00
N ASN A 92 -28.59 -16.56 -1.49
CA ASN A 92 -28.72 -15.49 -2.50
C ASN A 92 -27.63 -15.60 -3.61
N PRO A 93 -27.62 -16.68 -4.40
CA PRO A 93 -26.63 -16.85 -5.46
C PRO A 93 -26.68 -15.69 -6.45
N GLY A 94 -25.52 -15.05 -6.70
CA GLY A 94 -25.38 -13.90 -7.59
C GLY A 94 -25.64 -12.52 -6.95
N VAL A 95 -25.93 -12.45 -5.64
CA VAL A 95 -26.02 -11.17 -4.91
C VAL A 95 -24.69 -10.88 -4.20
N ASP A 96 -24.11 -9.71 -4.46
CA ASP A 96 -22.92 -9.22 -3.76
C ASP A 96 -23.30 -8.75 -2.33
N PRO A 97 -22.77 -9.38 -1.26
CA PRO A 97 -23.06 -8.98 0.13
C PRO A 97 -22.63 -7.54 0.46
N ASN A 98 -21.69 -6.97 -0.29
CA ASN A 98 -21.18 -5.61 -0.08
C ASN A 98 -21.93 -4.55 -0.91
N ARG A 99 -22.83 -4.94 -1.82
CA ARG A 99 -23.52 -4.03 -2.75
C ARG A 99 -25.02 -4.35 -2.86
N LEU A 100 -25.76 -3.95 -1.83
CA LEU A 100 -27.22 -4.10 -1.74
C LEU A 100 -27.94 -2.86 -2.28
N PHE A 101 -28.97 -3.05 -3.10
CA PHE A 101 -29.74 -1.96 -3.73
C PHE A 101 -31.05 -1.69 -2.99
N VAL A 102 -31.43 -0.41 -2.86
CA VAL A 102 -32.70 -0.03 -2.23
C VAL A 102 -33.88 -0.60 -3.02
N GLY A 103 -34.74 -1.36 -2.35
CA GLY A 103 -35.85 -2.07 -2.97
C GLY A 103 -35.51 -3.49 -3.47
N GLN A 104 -34.27 -3.93 -3.39
CA GLN A 104 -33.88 -5.32 -3.66
C GLN A 104 -34.48 -6.26 -2.61
N GLU A 105 -34.98 -7.41 -3.03
CA GLU A 105 -35.45 -8.47 -2.14
C GLU A 105 -34.35 -9.52 -1.99
N ILE A 106 -33.94 -9.79 -0.75
CA ILE A 106 -32.87 -10.73 -0.40
C ILE A 106 -33.32 -11.61 0.77
N ARG A 107 -32.70 -12.77 0.93
CA ARG A 107 -32.89 -13.67 2.07
C ARG A 107 -31.76 -13.45 3.07
N VAL A 108 -32.04 -12.90 4.25
CA VAL A 108 -30.99 -12.68 5.25
C VAL A 108 -30.95 -13.88 6.21
N PRO A 109 -29.83 -14.62 6.33
CA PRO A 109 -29.70 -15.69 7.30
C PRO A 109 -29.66 -15.10 8.71
N PHE A 110 -30.35 -15.74 9.64
CA PHE A 110 -30.40 -15.35 11.06
C PHE A 110 -30.22 -16.52 12.02
N LYS A 111 -30.19 -17.76 11.51
CA LYS A 111 -29.73 -18.94 12.24
C LYS A 111 -29.10 -19.93 11.26
N VAL A 112 -27.98 -20.54 11.65
CA VAL A 112 -27.42 -21.73 11.00
C VAL A 112 -27.46 -22.85 12.05
N GLU A 113 -28.14 -23.96 11.73
CA GLU A 113 -28.09 -25.18 12.54
C GLU A 113 -27.29 -26.24 11.78
N ILE A 114 -26.11 -26.56 12.29
CA ILE A 114 -25.28 -27.68 11.81
C ILE A 114 -25.84 -28.96 12.45
N ASP A 115 -26.39 -29.90 11.67
CA ASP A 115 -26.91 -31.17 12.22
C ASP A 115 -25.75 -32.08 12.67
N ALA A 116 -25.34 -31.93 13.93
CA ALA A 116 -24.39 -32.82 14.57
C ALA A 116 -24.99 -34.22 14.76
N ALA A 117 -24.59 -35.16 13.90
CA ALA A 117 -24.80 -36.59 14.14
C ALA A 117 -24.04 -37.04 15.42
N PRO A 118 -24.58 -38.00 16.21
CA PRO A 118 -23.90 -38.49 17.41
C PRO A 118 -22.55 -39.13 17.05
N PRO A 119 -21.54 -39.03 17.94
CA PRO A 119 -20.16 -39.26 17.57
C PRO A 119 -19.90 -40.72 17.19
N PRO A 120 -19.32 -40.99 16.00
CA PRO A 120 -18.56 -42.21 15.79
C PRO A 120 -17.39 -42.24 16.78
N VAL A 121 -17.09 -43.42 17.32
CA VAL A 121 -15.97 -43.60 18.25
C VAL A 121 -14.65 -43.24 17.57
N GLN A 122 -13.94 -42.28 18.16
CA GLN A 122 -12.51 -41.97 17.98
C GLN A 122 -11.87 -42.34 16.63
N ALA A 123 -11.84 -41.35 15.73
CA ALA A 123 -10.59 -41.05 15.04
C ALA A 123 -10.25 -39.59 15.37
N GLU A 124 -9.33 -39.38 16.32
CA GLU A 124 -8.62 -38.11 16.40
C GLU A 124 -7.85 -37.97 15.09
N LEU A 125 -8.25 -37.03 14.23
CA LEU A 125 -7.38 -36.54 13.17
C LEU A 125 -6.16 -35.94 13.89
N ALA A 126 -5.03 -36.64 13.82
CA ALA A 126 -3.84 -36.28 14.57
C ALA A 126 -3.30 -34.92 14.09
N MET A 127 -3.70 -33.85 14.78
CA MET A 127 -2.97 -32.60 14.74
C MET A 127 -1.61 -32.87 15.38
N GLU A 128 -0.56 -32.80 14.60
CA GLU A 128 0.79 -32.85 15.16
C GLU A 128 1.14 -31.48 15.72
N GLU A 129 1.89 -31.49 16.82
CA GLU A 129 2.39 -30.29 17.48
C GLU A 129 3.87 -30.13 17.13
N ASP A 130 4.20 -29.10 16.34
CA ASP A 130 5.59 -28.70 16.12
C ASP A 130 6.01 -27.64 17.13
N THR A 131 7.22 -27.76 17.66
CA THR A 131 7.78 -26.81 18.63
C THR A 131 8.67 -25.80 17.90
N TYR A 132 8.02 -24.77 17.34
CA TYR A 132 8.69 -23.75 16.55
C TYR A 132 9.49 -22.78 17.43
N GLN A 133 10.76 -22.56 17.08
CA GLN A 133 11.60 -21.52 17.72
C GLN A 133 11.53 -20.21 16.93
N VAL A 134 11.02 -19.16 17.57
CA VAL A 134 10.82 -17.82 16.99
C VAL A 134 12.13 -17.20 16.53
N ARG A 135 12.19 -16.79 15.26
CA ARG A 135 13.35 -16.16 14.62
C ARG A 135 13.22 -14.63 14.60
N SER A 136 14.30 -13.94 14.26
CA SER A 136 14.28 -12.48 14.14
C SER A 136 13.31 -12.03 13.03
N GLY A 137 12.38 -11.14 13.36
CA GLY A 137 11.36 -10.62 12.42
C GLY A 137 10.11 -11.49 12.23
N ASP A 138 10.01 -12.63 12.92
CA ASP A 138 8.81 -13.47 12.89
C ASP A 138 7.64 -12.82 13.66
N ASN A 139 6.41 -13.13 13.22
CA ASN A 139 5.18 -12.98 13.99
C ASN A 139 4.28 -14.20 13.71
N LEU A 140 3.28 -14.46 14.54
CA LEU A 140 2.46 -15.69 14.42
C LEU A 140 1.82 -15.86 13.03
N TRP A 141 1.42 -14.75 12.39
CA TRP A 141 0.81 -14.75 11.06
C TRP A 141 1.82 -15.15 9.97
N LYS A 142 3.05 -14.64 10.05
CA LYS A 142 4.16 -15.01 9.16
C LYS A 142 4.55 -16.47 9.34
N ILE A 143 4.68 -16.95 10.58
CA ILE A 143 5.02 -18.35 10.89
C ILE A 143 3.96 -19.30 10.30
N LEU A 144 2.69 -19.12 10.65
CA LEU A 144 1.60 -19.97 10.16
C LEU A 144 1.47 -19.98 8.64
N ARG A 145 1.69 -18.83 7.97
CA ARG A 145 1.57 -18.73 6.51
C ARG A 145 2.80 -19.24 5.75
N ARG A 146 4.02 -18.96 6.24
CA ARG A 146 5.29 -19.33 5.59
C ARG A 146 5.62 -20.79 5.81
N ASP A 147 5.57 -21.24 7.07
CA ASP A 147 6.12 -22.54 7.47
C ASP A 147 5.05 -23.65 7.52
N TYR A 148 3.78 -23.27 7.75
CA TYR A 148 2.64 -24.22 7.86
C TYR A 148 1.54 -24.01 6.80
N GLY A 149 1.80 -23.19 5.77
CA GLY A 149 0.95 -23.04 4.59
C GLY A 149 -0.47 -22.47 4.82
N VAL A 150 -0.76 -21.91 5.99
CA VAL A 150 -2.11 -21.50 6.39
C VAL A 150 -2.65 -20.38 5.48
N THR A 151 -3.79 -20.65 4.83
CA THR A 151 -4.47 -19.71 3.93
C THR A 151 -5.23 -18.63 4.70
N LYS A 152 -5.56 -17.51 4.03
CA LYS A 152 -6.35 -16.40 4.62
C LYS A 152 -7.67 -16.88 5.24
N ALA A 153 -8.35 -17.86 4.62
CA ALA A 153 -9.58 -18.46 5.13
C ALA A 153 -9.35 -19.42 6.32
N GLY A 154 -8.19 -20.09 6.39
CA GLY A 154 -7.82 -20.95 7.52
C GLY A 154 -7.27 -20.19 8.74
N MET A 155 -6.80 -18.96 8.55
CA MET A 155 -5.99 -18.21 9.52
C MET A 155 -6.66 -18.01 10.88
N GLY A 156 -7.96 -17.69 10.92
CA GLY A 156 -8.68 -17.53 12.19
C GLY A 156 -8.74 -18.83 13.01
N ARG A 157 -8.92 -19.97 12.33
CA ARG A 157 -8.92 -21.30 12.96
C ARG A 157 -7.51 -21.68 13.44
N ALA A 158 -6.48 -21.48 12.63
CA ALA A 158 -5.09 -21.76 12.99
C ALA A 158 -4.61 -20.93 14.20
N ILE A 159 -4.86 -19.61 14.21
CA ILE A 159 -4.53 -18.74 15.36
C ILE A 159 -5.28 -19.20 16.63
N THR A 160 -6.52 -19.67 16.50
CA THR A 160 -7.30 -20.20 17.62
C THR A 160 -6.73 -21.53 18.13
N ALA A 161 -6.26 -22.40 17.24
CA ALA A 161 -5.57 -23.65 17.62
C ALA A 161 -4.25 -23.34 18.35
N VAL A 162 -3.41 -22.45 17.83
CA VAL A 162 -2.17 -22.01 18.50
C VAL A 162 -2.46 -21.40 19.88
N LYS A 163 -3.50 -20.58 20.01
CA LYS A 163 -3.94 -20.02 21.30
C LYS A 163 -4.29 -21.10 22.33
N ARG A 164 -4.89 -22.23 21.90
CA ARG A 164 -5.21 -23.37 22.77
C ARG A 164 -3.98 -24.20 23.13
N ALA A 165 -3.07 -24.40 22.19
CA ALA A 165 -1.82 -25.14 22.41
C ALA A 165 -0.79 -24.38 23.29
N ASN A 166 -0.92 -23.05 23.40
CA ASN A 166 0.00 -22.20 24.17
C ASN A 166 -0.70 -21.44 25.31
N PRO A 167 -1.37 -22.11 26.27
CA PRO A 167 -2.13 -21.45 27.33
C PRO A 167 -1.26 -20.63 28.30
N SER A 168 0.06 -20.87 28.31
CA SER A 168 1.05 -20.13 29.09
C SER A 168 1.49 -18.79 28.45
N ILE A 169 1.21 -18.56 27.16
CA ILE A 169 1.62 -17.34 26.44
C ILE A 169 0.47 -16.33 26.46
N LYS A 170 0.59 -15.30 27.31
CA LYS A 170 -0.45 -14.27 27.52
C LYS A 170 -0.78 -13.43 26.27
N ASP A 171 0.19 -13.19 25.39
CA ASP A 171 0.03 -12.34 24.20
C ASP A 171 0.83 -12.90 23.03
N LEU A 172 0.16 -13.66 22.16
CA LEU A 172 0.75 -14.21 20.93
C LEU A 172 0.97 -13.16 19.82
N GLY A 173 0.59 -11.90 20.04
CA GLY A 173 0.98 -10.77 19.20
C GLY A 173 2.41 -10.26 19.48
N LYS A 174 3.04 -10.72 20.57
CA LYS A 174 4.40 -10.30 20.99
C LYS A 174 5.30 -11.51 21.22
N LEU A 175 5.90 -11.99 20.13
CA LEU A 175 6.85 -13.11 20.14
C LEU A 175 8.29 -12.60 20.28
N TRP A 176 9.11 -13.29 21.06
CA TRP A 176 10.51 -12.94 21.32
C TRP A 176 11.45 -13.89 20.59
N VAL A 177 12.57 -13.39 20.06
CA VAL A 177 13.56 -14.24 19.38
C VAL A 177 14.10 -15.32 20.34
N GLY A 178 14.11 -16.57 19.90
CA GLY A 178 14.50 -17.73 20.71
C GLY A 178 13.36 -18.34 21.54
N GLN A 179 12.19 -17.69 21.63
CA GLN A 179 10.99 -18.25 22.28
C GLN A 179 10.49 -19.49 21.53
N PHE A 180 10.12 -20.53 22.27
CA PHE A 180 9.42 -21.69 21.70
C PHE A 180 7.91 -21.48 21.76
N ILE A 181 7.22 -21.82 20.67
CA ILE A 181 5.76 -21.83 20.57
C ILE A 181 5.32 -23.16 19.95
N VAL A 182 4.21 -23.71 20.45
CA VAL A 182 3.63 -24.95 19.92
C VAL A 182 2.69 -24.59 18.77
N ILE A 183 2.99 -25.07 17.57
CA ILE A 183 2.12 -24.90 16.39
C ILE A 183 1.40 -26.23 16.15
N PRO A 184 0.09 -26.33 16.45
CA PRO A 184 -0.73 -27.45 16.00
C PRO A 184 -1.02 -27.29 14.50
N PHE A 185 -0.66 -28.29 13.71
CA PHE A 185 -0.87 -28.31 12.26
C PHE A 185 -1.47 -29.66 11.81
N GLU A 186 -2.20 -29.65 10.69
CA GLU A 186 -2.67 -30.87 10.06
C GLU A 186 -1.54 -31.46 9.20
N ARG A 187 -1.08 -32.66 9.55
CA ARG A 187 -0.19 -33.42 8.66
C ARG A 187 -1.02 -33.91 7.48
N HIS A 188 -0.76 -33.39 6.29
CA HIS A 188 -1.20 -34.08 5.06
C HIS A 188 -0.45 -35.41 4.96
N ILE A 189 -1.11 -36.48 5.39
CA ILE A 189 -0.74 -37.84 5.03
C ILE A 189 -1.04 -37.96 3.52
N GLU A 190 0.00 -37.97 2.68
CA GLU A 190 -0.11 -38.66 1.41
C GLU A 190 -0.47 -40.11 1.72
N GLU A 191 -1.53 -40.64 1.09
CA GLU A 191 -1.95 -42.03 1.31
C GLU A 191 -0.87 -43.01 0.83
N GLU A 192 0.09 -43.31 1.71
CA GLU A 192 0.92 -44.50 1.60
C GLU A 192 -0.02 -45.71 1.72
N PRO A 193 -0.16 -46.55 0.67
CA PRO A 193 -1.20 -47.56 0.64
C PRO A 193 -1.01 -48.60 1.75
N GLU A 194 -2.10 -48.84 2.47
CA GLU A 194 -2.16 -49.57 3.73
C GLU A 194 -1.43 -50.93 3.68
N LYS A 195 -0.59 -51.20 4.69
CA LYS A 195 0.05 -52.52 4.87
C LYS A 195 -0.99 -53.57 5.27
N ALA A 196 -1.46 -54.33 4.29
CA ALA A 196 -2.12 -55.61 4.54
C ALA A 196 -1.17 -56.57 5.31
N PRO A 197 -1.69 -57.43 6.21
CA PRO A 197 -0.87 -58.24 7.11
C PRO A 197 -0.08 -59.32 6.36
N ALA A 198 1.15 -59.56 6.83
CA ALA A 198 2.06 -60.52 6.21
C ALA A 198 1.58 -61.97 6.36
N THR A 199 1.36 -62.64 5.24
CA THR A 199 1.64 -64.08 5.07
C THR A 199 2.40 -64.29 3.76
N PRO A 200 3.27 -65.31 3.66
CA PRO A 200 4.50 -65.17 2.88
C PRO A 200 4.35 -65.44 1.37
N THR A 201 5.08 -64.63 0.61
CA THR A 201 5.83 -64.96 -0.62
C THR A 201 5.31 -66.08 -1.50
N ILE A 202 4.92 -65.76 -2.74
CA ILE A 202 5.32 -66.52 -3.95
C ILE A 202 5.28 -65.66 -5.23
N VAL A 203 6.47 -65.49 -5.83
CA VAL A 203 6.78 -65.42 -7.26
C VAL A 203 6.29 -64.23 -8.13
N ALA A 204 7.24 -63.31 -8.35
CA ALA A 204 7.67 -62.71 -9.63
C ALA A 204 6.67 -62.04 -10.61
N GLY A 205 6.90 -60.74 -10.88
CA GLY A 205 6.26 -60.01 -11.98
C GLY A 205 6.86 -58.62 -12.26
N LYS A 206 7.97 -58.57 -13.02
CA LYS A 206 8.52 -57.41 -13.78
C LYS A 206 8.18 -55.98 -13.29
N GLY A 207 9.12 -55.33 -12.62
CA GLY A 207 9.01 -53.92 -12.25
C GLY A 207 9.03 -52.97 -13.47
N ALA A 208 8.16 -51.96 -13.45
CA ALA A 208 8.34 -50.74 -14.23
C ALA A 208 9.30 -49.79 -13.49
N PRO A 209 10.23 -49.08 -14.17
CA PRO A 209 11.11 -48.16 -13.49
C PRO A 209 10.36 -46.88 -13.08
N LYS A 210 10.36 -46.57 -11.77
CA LYS A 210 10.12 -45.21 -11.28
C LYS A 210 11.42 -44.41 -11.47
N GLU A 211 11.51 -43.63 -12.53
CA GLU A 211 12.65 -42.73 -12.76
C GLU A 211 12.50 -41.48 -11.88
N SER A 212 13.50 -41.23 -11.02
CA SER A 212 13.58 -40.05 -10.15
C SER A 212 14.70 -39.15 -10.63
N LEU A 213 14.37 -37.90 -10.97
CA LEU A 213 15.36 -36.87 -11.27
C LEU A 213 15.72 -36.13 -9.97
N SER A 214 16.65 -36.69 -9.21
CA SER A 214 17.28 -35.97 -8.09
C SER A 214 18.77 -36.30 -8.03
N ALA A 215 19.62 -35.28 -7.79
CA ALA A 215 21.07 -35.41 -7.86
C ALA A 215 21.83 -34.59 -6.82
N LYS A 216 23.05 -35.03 -6.50
CA LYS A 216 23.90 -34.51 -5.40
C LYS A 216 24.47 -33.08 -5.58
N GLN A 217 23.95 -32.29 -6.51
CA GLN A 217 24.40 -30.92 -6.79
C GLN A 217 23.19 -29.99 -6.76
N GLY A 218 23.14 -29.13 -5.75
CA GLY A 218 22.03 -28.19 -5.53
C GLY A 218 22.03 -26.98 -6.47
N ILE A 219 20.99 -26.17 -6.33
CA ILE A 219 20.73 -24.96 -7.14
C ILE A 219 21.88 -23.94 -7.03
N PRO A 220 22.35 -23.33 -8.14
CA PRO A 220 23.35 -22.27 -8.13
C PRO A 220 22.94 -21.03 -7.32
N GLU A 221 23.90 -20.39 -6.64
CA GLU A 221 23.67 -19.23 -5.75
C GLU A 221 22.92 -18.08 -6.42
N GLY A 222 23.30 -17.69 -7.64
CA GLY A 222 22.59 -16.65 -8.40
C GLY A 222 21.11 -16.94 -8.65
N VAL A 223 20.71 -18.22 -8.72
CA VAL A 223 19.29 -18.61 -8.78
C VAL A 223 18.62 -18.44 -7.41
N LEU A 224 19.30 -18.73 -6.30
CA LEU A 224 18.76 -18.50 -4.95
C LEU A 224 18.46 -17.01 -4.71
N THR A 225 19.31 -16.12 -5.20
CA THR A 225 19.12 -14.66 -5.15
C THR A 225 17.90 -14.24 -5.98
N ILE A 226 17.73 -14.80 -7.18
CA ILE A 226 16.54 -14.59 -8.03
C ILE A 226 15.26 -15.07 -7.35
N LEU A 227 15.26 -16.28 -6.77
CA LEU A 227 14.10 -16.82 -6.05
C LEU A 227 13.70 -15.94 -4.87
N SER A 228 14.67 -15.44 -4.11
CA SER A 228 14.42 -14.56 -2.96
C SER A 228 13.80 -13.23 -3.38
N LEU A 229 14.27 -12.63 -4.49
CA LEU A 229 13.66 -11.43 -5.06
C LEU A 229 12.22 -11.70 -5.55
N LEU A 230 11.95 -12.87 -6.14
CA LEU A 230 10.61 -13.24 -6.59
C LEU A 230 9.63 -13.43 -5.41
N GLU A 231 10.08 -14.02 -4.31
CA GLU A 231 9.31 -14.12 -3.05
C GLU A 231 8.94 -12.72 -2.51
N GLU A 232 9.84 -11.73 -2.62
CA GLU A 232 9.54 -10.33 -2.29
C GLU A 232 8.50 -9.74 -3.26
N LEU A 233 8.62 -10.01 -4.57
CA LEU A 233 7.72 -9.56 -5.67
C LEU A 233 6.37 -10.32 -5.75
N GLU A 234 5.76 -10.67 -4.61
CA GLU A 234 4.50 -11.42 -4.49
C GLU A 234 4.44 -12.81 -5.18
N CYS A 235 5.54 -13.35 -5.71
CA CYS A 235 5.51 -14.68 -6.35
C CYS A 235 5.55 -15.79 -5.29
N ARG A 236 4.68 -16.80 -5.46
CA ARG A 236 4.75 -18.03 -4.66
C ARG A 236 5.86 -18.92 -5.22
N VAL A 237 6.93 -19.10 -4.46
CA VAL A 237 8.05 -19.99 -4.78
C VAL A 237 7.99 -21.23 -3.90
N GLU A 238 8.06 -22.42 -4.52
CA GLU A 238 8.14 -23.71 -3.83
C GLU A 238 9.49 -24.36 -4.15
N ARG A 239 10.33 -24.49 -3.11
CA ARG A 239 11.75 -24.90 -3.17
C ARG A 239 12.00 -26.28 -2.57
N THR A 240 10.93 -26.98 -2.20
CA THR A 240 10.91 -28.26 -1.50
C THR A 240 9.61 -29.00 -1.82
N GLY A 241 9.59 -30.32 -1.63
CA GLY A 241 8.42 -31.17 -1.87
C GLY A 241 8.50 -31.88 -3.22
N GLU A 242 7.78 -33.00 -3.34
CA GLU A 242 7.82 -33.88 -4.51
C GLU A 242 6.57 -33.69 -5.37
N ARG A 243 6.71 -33.75 -6.71
CA ARG A 243 5.57 -33.76 -7.64
C ARG A 243 5.74 -34.86 -8.69
N PHE A 244 4.63 -35.50 -9.06
CA PHE A 244 4.61 -36.66 -9.94
C PHE A 244 3.93 -36.35 -11.28
N ILE A 245 4.72 -36.27 -12.36
CA ILE A 245 4.19 -36.04 -13.72
C ILE A 245 3.66 -37.37 -14.28
N PRO A 246 2.38 -37.46 -14.69
CA PRO A 246 1.87 -38.61 -15.43
C PRO A 246 2.35 -38.56 -16.89
N LEU A 247 3.07 -39.59 -17.32
CA LEU A 247 3.49 -39.78 -18.71
C LEU A 247 2.56 -40.76 -19.44
N SER A 248 2.56 -40.67 -20.77
CA SER A 248 1.87 -41.64 -21.62
C SER A 248 2.30 -43.07 -21.31
N ARG A 249 1.32 -43.99 -21.33
CA ARG A 249 1.42 -45.41 -20.90
C ARG A 249 1.60 -45.64 -19.39
N GLY A 250 1.12 -44.73 -18.54
CA GLY A 250 0.99 -44.99 -17.09
C GLY A 250 2.31 -45.01 -16.32
N ARG A 251 3.37 -44.41 -16.87
CA ARG A 251 4.61 -44.15 -16.14
C ARG A 251 4.47 -42.81 -15.42
N THR A 252 5.08 -42.68 -14.25
CA THR A 252 5.19 -41.38 -13.56
C THR A 252 6.66 -41.02 -13.36
N VAL A 253 6.99 -39.75 -13.54
CA VAL A 253 8.32 -39.19 -13.25
C VAL A 253 8.21 -38.27 -12.05
N ARG A 254 9.14 -38.42 -11.12
CA ARG A 254 9.20 -37.61 -9.90
C ARG A 254 10.15 -36.43 -10.10
N LEU A 255 9.65 -35.23 -9.82
CA LEU A 255 10.43 -34.00 -9.68
C LEU A 255 10.47 -33.57 -8.22
N ASP A 256 11.64 -33.14 -7.76
CA ASP A 256 11.88 -32.57 -6.43
C ASP A 256 12.00 -31.05 -6.55
N GLY A 257 11.23 -30.29 -5.76
CA GLY A 257 11.26 -28.82 -5.76
C GLY A 257 12.60 -28.21 -5.33
N SER A 258 13.48 -28.99 -4.70
CA SER A 258 14.85 -28.58 -4.36
C SER A 258 15.84 -28.67 -5.51
N ASP A 259 15.51 -29.42 -6.57
CA ASP A 259 16.22 -29.46 -7.85
C ASP A 259 15.49 -28.64 -8.93
N PHE A 260 14.15 -28.58 -8.87
CA PHE A 260 13.28 -27.91 -9.84
C PHE A 260 12.26 -26.96 -9.16
N PRO A 261 12.67 -25.76 -8.72
CA PRO A 261 11.78 -24.78 -8.09
C PRO A 261 10.54 -24.47 -8.91
N PHE A 262 9.36 -24.56 -8.28
CA PHE A 262 8.08 -24.19 -8.89
C PHE A 262 7.70 -22.77 -8.48
N ILE A 263 7.40 -21.91 -9.45
CA ILE A 263 7.10 -20.50 -9.23
C ILE A 263 5.73 -20.20 -9.82
N THR A 264 4.86 -19.55 -9.05
CA THR A 264 3.59 -18.98 -9.53
C THR A 264 3.59 -17.48 -9.26
N GLY A 265 3.53 -16.66 -10.31
CA GLY A 265 3.45 -15.21 -10.18
C GLY A 265 2.04 -14.71 -9.84
N PRO A 266 1.90 -13.43 -9.44
CA PRO A 266 0.69 -12.94 -8.78
C PRO A 266 -0.56 -12.87 -9.68
N ALA A 267 -0.40 -12.80 -11.01
CA ALA A 267 -1.51 -12.93 -11.98
C ALA A 267 -1.58 -14.34 -12.61
N GLY A 268 -1.04 -15.36 -11.93
CA GLY A 268 -1.25 -16.78 -12.25
C GLY A 268 -0.37 -17.36 -13.36
N GLY A 269 0.68 -16.68 -13.80
CA GLY A 269 1.71 -17.28 -14.65
C GLY A 269 2.55 -18.28 -13.84
N LYS A 270 3.02 -19.35 -14.50
CA LYS A 270 3.64 -20.50 -13.84
C LYS A 270 4.93 -20.91 -14.55
N VAL A 271 6.02 -20.98 -13.81
CA VAL A 271 7.33 -21.40 -14.29
C VAL A 271 7.89 -22.50 -13.40
N ILE A 272 8.51 -23.51 -14.00
CA ILE A 272 9.41 -24.42 -13.30
C ILE A 272 10.84 -24.12 -13.76
N LEU A 273 11.77 -23.98 -12.81
CA LEU A 273 13.19 -23.82 -13.15
C LEU A 273 13.85 -25.18 -13.35
N ASP A 274 14.71 -25.28 -14.35
CA ASP A 274 15.66 -26.37 -14.53
C ASP A 274 17.09 -25.78 -14.70
N PRO A 275 17.72 -25.33 -13.59
CA PRO A 275 19.01 -24.64 -13.66
C PRO A 275 20.14 -25.49 -14.23
N MET A 276 19.97 -26.82 -14.21
CA MET A 276 21.01 -27.79 -14.55
C MET A 276 20.73 -28.55 -15.86
N ASN A 277 19.74 -28.11 -16.66
CA ASN A 277 19.34 -28.71 -17.93
C ASN A 277 19.03 -30.22 -17.86
N ARG A 278 18.40 -30.67 -16.77
CA ARG A 278 18.10 -32.07 -16.47
C ARG A 278 16.77 -32.56 -17.04
N LEU A 279 15.83 -31.67 -17.37
CA LEU A 279 14.58 -32.04 -18.03
C LEU A 279 14.83 -32.33 -19.52
N SER A 280 14.15 -33.33 -20.05
CA SER A 280 14.18 -33.66 -21.49
C SER A 280 12.91 -33.17 -22.18
N ALA A 281 12.98 -32.91 -23.49
CA ALA A 281 11.86 -32.33 -24.25
C ALA A 281 10.50 -33.05 -24.03
N PRO A 282 10.42 -34.40 -23.99
CA PRO A 282 9.17 -35.09 -23.70
C PRO A 282 8.63 -34.88 -22.27
N LEU A 283 9.48 -34.51 -21.31
CA LEU A 283 9.07 -34.13 -19.95
C LEU A 283 8.61 -32.67 -19.88
N GLU A 284 9.25 -31.77 -20.63
CA GLU A 284 8.82 -30.37 -20.77
C GLU A 284 7.41 -30.30 -21.34
N GLU A 285 7.17 -30.96 -22.49
CA GLU A 285 5.85 -31.08 -23.11
C GLU A 285 4.82 -31.68 -22.14
N ALA A 286 5.21 -32.67 -21.33
CA ALA A 286 4.32 -33.29 -20.35
C ALA A 286 4.01 -32.37 -19.16
N VAL A 287 4.95 -31.54 -18.70
CA VAL A 287 4.75 -30.54 -17.64
C VAL A 287 3.84 -29.42 -18.12
N GLU A 288 4.07 -28.90 -19.33
CA GLU A 288 3.22 -27.89 -19.96
C GLU A 288 1.79 -28.40 -20.14
N ALA A 289 1.62 -29.60 -20.72
CA ALA A 289 0.31 -30.19 -20.97
C ALA A 289 -0.44 -30.61 -19.68
N SER A 290 0.26 -31.11 -18.65
CA SER A 290 -0.39 -31.63 -17.44
C SER A 290 -0.69 -30.56 -16.40
N TRP A 291 0.19 -29.56 -16.26
CA TRP A 291 0.12 -28.59 -15.15
C TRP A 291 0.09 -27.12 -15.59
N GLY A 292 0.36 -26.83 -16.87
CA GLY A 292 0.41 -25.47 -17.40
C GLY A 292 1.59 -24.65 -16.90
N TYR A 293 2.72 -25.30 -16.59
CA TYR A 293 3.98 -24.63 -16.22
C TYR A 293 4.90 -24.58 -17.44
N THR A 294 5.42 -23.41 -17.78
CA THR A 294 6.53 -23.29 -18.75
C THR A 294 7.84 -23.68 -18.08
N VAL A 295 8.71 -24.38 -18.79
CA VAL A 295 10.03 -24.76 -18.28
C VAL A 295 11.07 -23.69 -18.65
N LEU A 296 11.76 -23.12 -17.66
CA LEU A 296 12.91 -22.25 -17.90
C LEU A 296 14.22 -22.99 -17.57
N LYS A 297 15.05 -23.17 -18.60
CA LYS A 297 16.27 -23.97 -18.54
C LYS A 297 17.55 -23.17 -18.36
N GLY A 298 18.53 -23.85 -17.77
CA GLY A 298 19.90 -23.38 -17.60
C GLY A 298 20.08 -22.47 -16.40
N ALA A 299 21.34 -22.33 -15.98
CA ALA A 299 21.74 -21.35 -14.99
C ALA A 299 21.80 -19.94 -15.62
N PRO A 300 21.60 -18.87 -14.85
CA PRO A 300 21.76 -17.51 -15.34
C PRO A 300 23.21 -17.22 -15.70
N GLU A 301 23.49 -16.95 -16.98
CA GLU A 301 24.72 -16.26 -17.42
C GLU A 301 24.71 -14.79 -16.95
N SER A 302 23.52 -14.19 -16.91
CA SER A 302 23.23 -12.89 -16.31
C SER A 302 21.95 -12.97 -15.47
N VAL A 303 22.01 -12.47 -14.23
CA VAL A 303 20.85 -12.40 -13.32
C VAL A 303 19.75 -11.52 -13.93
N GLU A 304 20.12 -10.42 -14.57
CA GLU A 304 19.17 -9.50 -15.20
C GLU A 304 18.44 -10.17 -16.37
N GLU A 305 19.17 -10.81 -17.29
CA GLU A 305 18.54 -11.45 -18.45
C GLU A 305 17.62 -12.62 -18.05
N TYR A 306 18.00 -13.36 -17.02
CA TYR A 306 17.21 -14.47 -16.50
C TYR A 306 15.92 -13.99 -15.82
N LEU A 307 15.99 -12.92 -15.03
CA LEU A 307 14.79 -12.24 -14.49
C LEU A 307 13.91 -11.68 -15.60
N GLY A 308 14.49 -11.13 -16.67
CA GLY A 308 13.75 -10.68 -17.85
C GLY A 308 12.90 -11.77 -18.48
N LYS A 309 13.48 -12.96 -18.69
CA LYS A 309 12.76 -14.16 -19.18
C LYS A 309 11.67 -14.61 -18.22
N LEU A 310 11.92 -14.59 -16.90
CA LEU A 310 10.94 -14.97 -15.89
C LEU A 310 9.74 -14.02 -15.84
N PHE A 311 9.98 -12.71 -15.91
CA PHE A 311 8.94 -11.70 -15.84
C PHE A 311 7.96 -11.75 -17.03
N GLU A 312 8.41 -12.24 -18.18
CA GLU A 312 7.55 -12.44 -19.36
C GLU A 312 6.58 -13.61 -19.21
N VAL A 313 6.88 -14.58 -18.33
CA VAL A 313 6.04 -15.79 -18.13
C VAL A 313 5.23 -15.75 -16.83
N LEU A 314 5.78 -15.18 -15.75
CA LEU A 314 5.17 -15.23 -14.41
C LEU A 314 3.88 -14.41 -14.27
N LYS A 315 3.64 -13.45 -15.17
CA LYS A 315 2.47 -12.54 -15.20
C LYS A 315 2.30 -11.74 -13.90
N PHE A 316 2.64 -10.46 -13.98
CA PHE A 316 2.44 -9.48 -12.92
C PHE A 316 1.20 -8.62 -13.18
N ASN A 317 0.62 -8.05 -12.12
CA ASN A 317 -0.55 -7.16 -12.22
C ASN A 317 -0.22 -5.91 -13.04
N GLN A 318 0.90 -5.23 -12.72
CA GLN A 318 1.55 -4.29 -13.63
C GLN A 318 3.06 -4.45 -13.53
N LEU A 319 3.72 -4.52 -14.69
CA LEU A 319 5.16 -4.51 -14.86
C LEU A 319 5.52 -3.47 -15.91
N LYS A 320 6.37 -2.50 -15.55
CA LYS A 320 6.92 -1.50 -16.48
C LYS A 320 8.43 -1.74 -16.61
N LYS A 321 8.97 -1.64 -17.83
CA LYS A 321 10.42 -1.70 -18.11
C LYS A 321 10.95 -0.26 -18.25
N GLY A 322 12.11 0.03 -17.68
CA GLY A 322 12.77 1.34 -17.80
C GLY A 322 12.27 2.43 -16.85
N SER A 323 12.59 3.69 -17.18
CA SER A 323 12.45 4.83 -16.28
C SER A 323 11.01 5.14 -15.87
N THR A 324 10.87 5.76 -14.70
CA THR A 324 9.61 6.13 -14.06
C THR A 324 9.77 7.51 -13.42
N ILE A 325 8.85 8.41 -13.74
CA ILE A 325 8.76 9.75 -13.14
C ILE A 325 7.71 9.70 -12.03
N ILE A 326 8.06 10.20 -10.85
CA ILE A 326 7.25 10.16 -9.64
C ILE A 326 7.01 11.60 -9.20
N SER A 327 5.76 12.06 -9.17
CA SER A 327 5.44 13.35 -8.53
C SER A 327 5.49 13.16 -7.01
N LEU A 328 6.32 13.96 -6.34
CA LEU A 328 6.44 13.96 -4.88
C LEU A 328 5.54 15.01 -4.24
N LYS A 329 5.49 16.20 -4.88
CA LYS A 329 4.65 17.37 -4.59
C LYS A 329 4.38 18.13 -5.92
N GLU A 330 3.71 19.27 -5.85
CA GLU A 330 3.62 20.23 -6.98
C GLU A 330 5.03 20.80 -7.29
N ASN A 331 5.38 20.92 -8.57
CA ASN A 331 6.71 21.31 -9.08
C ASN A 331 7.91 20.46 -8.61
N GLU A 332 7.67 19.32 -7.95
CA GLU A 332 8.70 18.41 -7.44
C GLU A 332 8.50 17.00 -7.99
N THR A 333 9.44 16.55 -8.83
CA THR A 333 9.41 15.21 -9.38
C THR A 333 10.71 14.47 -9.09
N LEU A 334 10.63 13.14 -8.95
CA LEU A 334 11.78 12.27 -8.81
C LEU A 334 11.81 11.32 -10.00
N GLU A 335 12.89 11.39 -10.77
CA GLU A 335 13.18 10.47 -11.86
C GLU A 335 13.93 9.25 -11.31
N ALA A 336 13.30 8.08 -11.45
CA ALA A 336 13.94 6.80 -11.18
C ALA A 336 14.21 6.09 -12.51
N SER A 337 15.39 5.50 -12.64
CA SER A 337 15.79 4.65 -13.78
C SER A 337 15.97 3.18 -13.36
N PRO A 338 14.94 2.51 -12.80
CA PRO A 338 15.02 1.08 -12.55
C PRO A 338 14.98 0.31 -13.87
N ARG A 339 15.42 -0.94 -13.82
CA ARG A 339 15.23 -1.87 -14.93
C ARG A 339 13.78 -2.30 -15.05
N TRP A 340 13.13 -2.54 -13.91
CA TRP A 340 11.71 -2.83 -13.80
C TRP A 340 11.04 -2.11 -12.63
N THR A 341 9.79 -1.69 -12.84
CA THR A 341 8.87 -1.27 -11.78
C THR A 341 7.73 -2.27 -11.73
N VAL A 342 7.50 -2.90 -10.57
CA VAL A 342 6.41 -3.84 -10.32
C VAL A 342 5.41 -3.21 -9.37
N THR A 343 4.17 -3.06 -9.81
CA THR A 343 3.06 -2.60 -8.96
C THR A 343 2.24 -3.82 -8.54
N PRO A 344 2.06 -4.07 -7.23
CA PRO A 344 1.15 -5.09 -6.71
C PRO A 344 -0.30 -4.90 -7.16
N ASN A 345 -1.13 -5.91 -6.87
CA ASN A 345 -2.58 -5.76 -7.01
C ASN A 345 -3.09 -4.71 -5.99
N PRO A 346 -3.88 -3.69 -6.38
CA PRO A 346 -4.52 -2.76 -5.44
C PRO A 346 -5.39 -3.42 -4.35
N ASP A 347 -5.92 -4.62 -4.61
CA ASP A 347 -6.68 -5.41 -3.63
C ASP A 347 -5.79 -6.29 -2.73
N SER A 348 -4.46 -6.25 -2.91
CA SER A 348 -3.50 -7.00 -2.10
C SER A 348 -3.29 -6.34 -0.74
N LEU A 349 -3.27 -7.15 0.33
CA LEU A 349 -2.89 -6.71 1.68
C LEU A 349 -1.36 -6.70 1.85
N TRP A 350 -0.62 -6.29 0.82
CA TRP A 350 0.83 -6.41 0.78
C TRP A 350 1.50 -5.11 1.26
N GLU A 351 2.43 -5.24 2.22
CA GLU A 351 2.89 -4.12 3.06
C GLU A 351 3.98 -3.24 2.43
N GLY A 352 4.53 -3.59 1.27
CA GLY A 352 5.71 -2.91 0.69
C GLY A 352 5.45 -1.97 -0.50
N GLY A 353 4.20 -1.67 -0.86
CA GLY A 353 3.89 -0.67 -1.90
C GLY A 353 4.42 -0.98 -3.31
N VAL A 354 5.20 -0.09 -3.95
CA VAL A 354 5.65 -0.27 -5.36
C VAL A 354 7.12 -0.67 -5.43
N HIS A 355 7.43 -1.78 -6.09
CA HIS A 355 8.81 -2.25 -6.22
C HIS A 355 9.54 -1.59 -7.39
N MET A 356 10.81 -1.27 -7.18
CA MET A 356 11.75 -0.83 -8.21
C MET A 356 12.99 -1.71 -8.19
N VAL A 357 13.27 -2.40 -9.28
CA VAL A 357 14.41 -3.31 -9.42
C VAL A 357 15.47 -2.65 -10.29
N PHE A 358 16.61 -2.30 -9.68
CA PHE A 358 17.76 -1.68 -10.32
C PHE A 358 18.84 -2.71 -10.64
N SER A 359 19.58 -2.52 -11.73
CA SER A 359 20.66 -3.42 -12.16
C SER A 359 21.89 -3.42 -11.22
N GLY A 360 21.98 -2.46 -10.31
CA GLY A 360 23.05 -2.31 -9.31
C GLY A 360 22.71 -1.18 -8.33
N THR A 361 23.61 -0.89 -7.39
CA THR A 361 23.49 0.25 -6.45
C THR A 361 24.20 1.52 -6.93
N GLU A 362 24.91 1.47 -8.06
CA GLU A 362 25.63 2.61 -8.62
C GLU A 362 24.65 3.72 -9.03
N GLY A 363 24.98 4.98 -8.70
CA GLY A 363 24.11 6.13 -8.99
C GLY A 363 22.81 6.19 -8.16
N ILE A 364 22.63 5.35 -7.13
CA ILE A 364 21.48 5.44 -6.21
C ILE A 364 21.91 6.21 -4.96
N ASP A 365 21.46 7.47 -4.84
CA ASP A 365 21.75 8.28 -3.65
C ASP A 365 20.93 7.78 -2.43
N PRO A 366 21.56 7.53 -1.25
CA PRO A 366 20.87 7.04 -0.06
C PRO A 366 19.76 7.94 0.48
N ILE A 367 19.83 9.25 0.24
CA ILE A 367 18.81 10.22 0.66
C ILE A 367 17.56 10.03 -0.21
N LEU A 368 17.75 9.95 -1.53
CA LEU A 368 16.66 9.71 -2.49
C LEU A 368 16.01 8.33 -2.29
N ALA A 369 16.80 7.30 -1.98
CA ALA A 369 16.29 5.99 -1.62
C ALA A 369 15.44 6.02 -0.34
N GLY A 370 15.85 6.83 0.65
CA GLY A 370 15.09 7.10 1.88
C GLY A 370 13.76 7.82 1.60
N LEU A 371 13.79 8.88 0.78
CA LEU A 371 12.59 9.64 0.37
C LEU A 371 11.58 8.74 -0.37
N LEU A 372 12.03 7.93 -1.32
CA LEU A 372 11.17 6.97 -2.03
C LEU A 372 10.58 5.91 -1.10
N SER A 373 11.38 5.38 -0.17
CA SER A 373 10.87 4.40 0.81
C SER A 373 9.86 5.02 1.77
N GLY A 374 10.04 6.29 2.15
CA GLY A 374 9.04 7.06 2.89
C GLY A 374 7.73 7.30 2.13
N LYS A 375 7.74 7.18 0.80
CA LYS A 375 6.55 7.26 -0.08
C LYS A 375 5.97 5.89 -0.44
N GLY A 376 6.48 4.80 0.14
CA GLY A 376 5.99 3.44 -0.10
C GLY A 376 6.57 2.76 -1.35
N PHE A 377 7.77 3.13 -1.78
CA PHE A 377 8.51 2.37 -2.79
C PHE A 377 9.53 1.44 -2.11
N VAL A 378 9.65 0.19 -2.57
CA VAL A 378 10.73 -0.72 -2.13
C VAL A 378 11.73 -0.89 -3.26
N LEU A 379 12.99 -0.56 -2.97
CA LEU A 379 14.06 -0.55 -3.95
C LEU A 379 14.92 -1.81 -3.79
N HIS A 380 15.11 -2.53 -4.88
CA HIS A 380 15.91 -3.76 -4.98
C HIS A 380 17.10 -3.53 -5.91
N SER A 381 18.22 -4.20 -5.62
CA SER A 381 19.41 -4.20 -6.48
C SER A 381 19.75 -5.62 -6.88
N LEU A 382 20.07 -5.82 -8.15
CA LEU A 382 20.76 -7.04 -8.60
C LEU A 382 22.24 -6.91 -8.17
N GLY A 383 22.78 -7.89 -7.43
CA GLY A 383 24.15 -7.84 -6.90
C GLY A 383 24.30 -7.66 -5.38
N GLU A 384 23.34 -8.16 -4.59
CA GLU A 384 23.46 -8.48 -3.15
C GLU A 384 23.63 -7.32 -2.16
N SER A 385 23.98 -6.12 -2.60
CA SER A 385 23.98 -4.93 -1.76
C SER A 385 22.55 -4.40 -1.57
N ARG A 386 22.02 -4.46 -0.35
CA ARG A 386 20.82 -3.69 0.02
C ARG A 386 21.08 -2.21 -0.22
N ILE A 387 20.16 -1.56 -0.93
CA ILE A 387 20.19 -0.12 -1.14
C ILE A 387 20.11 0.57 0.23
N ARG A 388 21.17 1.31 0.56
CA ARG A 388 21.27 2.02 1.83
C ARG A 388 20.31 3.21 1.80
N GLN A 389 19.72 3.50 2.95
CA GLN A 389 18.93 4.69 3.19
C GLN A 389 19.65 5.53 4.22
N GLU A 390 19.69 6.84 4.02
CA GLU A 390 20.32 7.77 4.94
C GLU A 390 19.37 8.91 5.28
N LYS A 391 19.30 9.27 6.56
CA LYS A 391 18.65 10.49 7.02
C LYS A 391 19.73 11.49 7.37
N ILE A 392 19.80 12.57 6.60
CA ILE A 392 20.74 13.66 6.86
C ILE A 392 19.99 14.77 7.57
N LYS A 393 20.68 15.37 8.54
CA LYS A 393 20.28 16.63 9.15
C LYS A 393 21.23 17.72 8.69
N THR A 394 20.70 18.81 8.14
CA THR A 394 21.49 19.97 7.73
C THR A 394 22.03 20.72 8.94
N SER A 395 23.22 21.31 8.81
CA SER A 395 23.79 22.25 9.78
C SER A 395 23.04 23.60 9.79
N PHE A 396 22.33 23.90 8.71
CA PHE A 396 21.56 25.12 8.48
C PHE A 396 20.05 24.86 8.42
N LYS A 397 19.27 25.92 8.60
CA LYS A 397 17.83 25.92 8.32
C LYS A 397 17.58 26.43 6.91
N VAL A 398 16.63 25.82 6.20
CA VAL A 398 16.15 26.32 4.90
C VAL A 398 15.68 27.78 5.08
N ALA A 399 16.21 28.68 4.26
CA ALA A 399 15.79 30.06 4.24
C ALA A 399 14.49 30.23 3.44
N THR A 400 13.59 31.09 3.92
CA THR A 400 12.26 31.31 3.34
C THR A 400 12.01 32.79 3.07
N LEU A 401 11.49 33.13 1.89
CA LEU A 401 10.89 34.44 1.60
C LEU A 401 9.37 34.36 1.82
N LEU A 402 8.95 34.75 3.03
CA LEU A 402 7.53 34.80 3.40
C LEU A 402 6.76 35.84 2.60
N GLN A 403 5.49 35.54 2.31
CA GLN A 403 4.57 36.43 1.60
C GLN A 403 5.10 36.85 0.22
N SER A 404 5.77 35.94 -0.49
CA SER A 404 6.36 36.11 -1.83
C SER A 404 5.37 36.61 -2.90
N GLY A 405 4.07 36.45 -2.70
CA GLY A 405 2.99 37.02 -3.52
C GLY A 405 2.53 38.44 -3.16
N SER A 406 3.15 39.09 -2.17
CA SER A 406 2.76 40.40 -1.63
C SER A 406 3.85 41.47 -1.81
N MET A 407 3.49 42.74 -1.62
CA MET A 407 4.45 43.85 -1.68
C MET A 407 5.40 43.85 -0.47
N GLU A 408 4.98 43.26 0.64
CA GLU A 408 5.77 42.98 1.83
C GLU A 408 6.86 41.93 1.54
N GLY A 409 6.55 40.93 0.70
CA GLY A 409 7.55 39.99 0.15
C GLY A 409 8.55 40.69 -0.78
N ALA A 410 8.08 41.60 -1.64
CA ALA A 410 8.96 42.43 -2.48
C ALA A 410 9.92 43.29 -1.64
N ALA A 411 9.40 43.95 -0.62
CA ALA A 411 10.17 44.77 0.32
C ALA A 411 11.20 43.94 1.09
N SER A 412 10.82 42.73 1.53
CA SER A 412 11.71 41.77 2.19
C SER A 412 12.87 41.38 1.27
N LEU A 413 12.59 41.01 0.01
CA LEU A 413 13.61 40.64 -0.97
C LEU A 413 14.53 41.80 -1.35
N LEU A 414 13.99 43.01 -1.54
CA LEU A 414 14.79 44.23 -1.75
C LEU A 414 15.74 44.50 -0.58
N SER A 415 15.23 44.38 0.66
CA SER A 415 16.04 44.58 1.88
C SER A 415 17.15 43.53 2.02
N LEU A 416 16.86 42.28 1.67
CA LEU A 416 17.86 41.21 1.57
C LEU A 416 18.90 41.52 0.49
N LEU A 417 18.52 42.02 -0.68
CA LEU A 417 19.44 42.49 -1.72
C LEU A 417 20.20 43.79 -1.35
N GLY A 418 19.89 44.41 -0.21
CA GLY A 418 20.55 45.64 0.27
C GLY A 418 19.99 46.92 -0.35
N VAL A 419 18.80 46.85 -0.96
CA VAL A 419 18.12 47.98 -1.59
C VAL A 419 17.12 48.58 -0.61
N GLU A 420 17.41 49.81 -0.15
CA GLU A 420 16.47 50.57 0.67
C GLU A 420 15.17 50.83 -0.10
N ASN A 421 14.05 50.52 0.55
CA ASN A 421 12.72 50.58 -0.03
C ASN A 421 11.72 51.15 0.99
N LYS A 422 10.61 51.67 0.48
CA LYS A 422 9.55 52.32 1.28
C LYS A 422 8.20 51.79 0.80
N LEU A 423 7.43 51.23 1.72
CA LEU A 423 6.04 50.81 1.47
C LEU A 423 5.08 52.00 1.54
N SER A 424 4.16 52.09 0.58
CA SER A 424 3.11 53.12 0.47
C SER A 424 3.52 54.60 0.66
N PRO A 425 4.70 55.07 0.19
CA PRO A 425 5.16 56.44 0.40
C PRO A 425 4.35 57.43 -0.45
N ALA A 426 4.28 58.70 -0.01
CA ALA A 426 3.65 59.75 -0.79
C ALA A 426 4.59 60.29 -1.87
N VAL A 427 4.31 59.96 -3.14
CA VAL A 427 4.95 60.55 -4.31
C VAL A 427 4.13 61.75 -4.78
N VAL A 428 4.77 62.93 -4.85
CA VAL A 428 4.11 64.20 -5.18
C VAL A 428 4.63 64.74 -6.50
N LEU A 429 3.80 64.70 -7.54
CA LEU A 429 4.04 65.39 -8.80
C LEU A 429 3.48 66.82 -8.71
N LYS A 430 4.30 67.82 -9.03
CA LYS A 430 3.86 69.21 -9.23
C LYS A 430 3.91 69.54 -10.71
N LEU A 431 2.86 70.15 -11.23
CA LEU A 431 2.80 70.63 -12.61
C LEU A 431 3.05 72.14 -12.67
N ASP A 432 3.54 72.62 -13.80
CA ASP A 432 3.77 74.05 -14.05
C ASP A 432 2.49 74.90 -13.95
N SER A 433 1.32 74.27 -14.09
CA SER A 433 0.00 74.87 -13.85
C SER A 433 -0.34 75.08 -12.37
N GLY A 434 0.56 74.77 -11.44
CA GLY A 434 0.34 74.83 -9.99
C GLY A 434 -0.46 73.65 -9.41
N VAL A 435 -1.01 72.78 -10.26
CA VAL A 435 -1.73 71.57 -9.82
C VAL A 435 -0.73 70.54 -9.29
N SER A 436 -1.02 69.96 -8.12
CA SER A 436 -0.22 68.86 -7.57
C SER A 436 -1.03 67.58 -7.43
N TYR A 437 -0.45 66.47 -7.87
CA TYR A 437 -0.97 65.12 -7.71
C TYR A 437 -0.15 64.40 -6.65
N THR A 438 -0.81 63.83 -5.64
CA THR A 438 -0.17 62.91 -4.69
C THR A 438 -0.66 61.50 -4.97
N ILE A 439 0.26 60.56 -5.13
CA ILE A 439 -0.02 59.14 -5.28
C ILE A 439 0.77 58.32 -4.26
N ARG A 440 0.21 57.21 -3.82
CA ARG A 440 0.89 56.22 -2.98
C ARG A 440 1.07 54.92 -3.77
N PRO A 441 2.19 54.75 -4.52
CA PRO A 441 2.53 53.44 -5.07
C PRO A 441 2.74 52.43 -3.93
N PRO A 442 2.50 51.12 -4.13
CA PRO A 442 2.57 50.14 -3.04
C PRO A 442 3.97 50.05 -2.43
N ILE A 443 5.00 50.21 -3.26
CA ILE A 443 6.41 50.29 -2.86
C ILE A 443 7.18 51.24 -3.78
N THR A 444 8.21 51.91 -3.25
CA THR A 444 9.26 52.57 -4.05
C THR A 444 10.64 52.22 -3.53
N PHE A 445 11.63 52.23 -4.41
CA PHE A 445 13.05 52.12 -4.04
C PHE A 445 13.92 52.91 -5.02
N GLU A 446 15.20 53.09 -4.66
CA GLU A 446 16.20 53.69 -5.53
C GLU A 446 17.34 52.66 -5.72
N HIS A 447 17.79 52.47 -6.97
CA HIS A 447 18.88 51.56 -7.28
C HIS A 447 19.75 52.17 -8.38
N GLY A 448 21.06 52.24 -8.14
CA GLY A 448 21.96 53.07 -8.94
C GLY A 448 21.53 54.54 -8.91
N SER A 449 21.32 55.12 -10.09
CA SER A 449 20.78 56.49 -10.26
C SER A 449 19.28 56.54 -10.53
N LEU A 450 18.58 55.39 -10.54
CA LEU A 450 17.20 55.26 -10.99
C LEU A 450 16.25 55.08 -9.81
N LYS A 451 15.04 55.66 -9.93
CA LYS A 451 13.95 55.50 -8.97
C LYS A 451 12.91 54.54 -9.54
N TYR A 452 12.40 53.64 -8.70
CA TYR A 452 11.43 52.62 -9.09
C TYR A 452 10.19 52.68 -8.21
N ALA A 453 9.02 52.45 -8.80
CA ALA A 453 7.74 52.41 -8.10
C ALA A 453 6.86 51.28 -8.65
N ALA A 454 6.26 50.48 -7.77
CA ALA A 454 5.24 49.53 -8.19
C ALA A 454 3.97 50.29 -8.63
N ILE A 455 3.29 49.81 -9.66
CA ILE A 455 2.07 50.44 -10.18
C ILE A 455 0.90 50.14 -9.21
N PRO A 456 0.26 51.15 -8.58
CA PRO A 456 -0.94 50.90 -7.77
C PRO A 456 -2.16 50.68 -8.66
N LYS A 457 -3.00 49.69 -8.31
CA LYS A 457 -4.26 49.34 -9.03
C LYS A 457 -5.22 50.52 -9.26
N LYS A 458 -5.13 51.58 -8.45
CA LYS A 458 -5.93 52.82 -8.58
C LYS A 458 -5.09 54.04 -8.17
N PRO A 459 -5.33 55.23 -8.76
CA PRO A 459 -6.26 55.51 -9.87
C PRO A 459 -5.70 55.04 -11.22
N ALA A 460 -6.54 54.89 -12.25
CA ALA A 460 -6.13 54.36 -13.56
C ALA A 460 -5.02 55.16 -14.29
N LYS A 461 -4.76 56.41 -13.90
CA LYS A 461 -3.65 57.24 -14.44
C LYS A 461 -2.38 57.19 -13.59
N ALA A 462 -2.30 56.26 -12.63
CA ALA A 462 -1.20 56.15 -11.67
C ALA A 462 0.18 56.09 -12.31
N GLU A 463 0.37 55.17 -13.24
CA GLU A 463 1.63 54.94 -13.93
C GLU A 463 2.15 56.20 -14.63
N SER A 464 1.27 56.91 -15.37
CA SER A 464 1.62 58.18 -16.02
C SER A 464 2.08 59.27 -15.02
N VAL A 465 1.52 59.30 -13.81
CA VAL A 465 1.95 60.22 -12.75
C VAL A 465 3.32 59.82 -12.19
N LEU A 466 3.58 58.52 -12.00
CA LEU A 466 4.87 57.99 -11.53
C LEU A 466 5.99 58.23 -12.54
N LEU A 467 5.76 57.90 -13.81
CA LEU A 467 6.70 58.15 -14.92
C LEU A 467 7.06 59.64 -15.03
N ARG A 468 6.06 60.54 -14.95
CA ARG A 468 6.29 62.00 -14.95
C ARG A 468 6.95 62.52 -13.67
N ALA A 469 6.88 61.77 -12.57
CA ALA A 469 7.61 62.07 -11.33
C ALA A 469 9.04 61.48 -11.33
N GLY A 470 9.50 60.89 -12.44
CA GLY A 470 10.85 60.36 -12.60
C GLY A 470 11.05 58.93 -12.09
N TYR A 471 9.96 58.18 -11.87
CA TYR A 471 10.03 56.77 -11.48
C TYR A 471 9.85 55.86 -12.69
N PHE A 472 10.73 54.88 -12.85
CA PHE A 472 10.46 53.68 -13.63
C PHE A 472 9.40 52.86 -12.90
N THR A 473 8.52 52.20 -13.65
CA THR A 473 7.39 51.45 -13.11
C THR A 473 7.55 49.96 -13.33
N PHE A 474 7.07 49.16 -12.38
CA PHE A 474 7.06 47.69 -12.47
C PHE A 474 5.79 47.12 -11.84
N SER A 475 5.47 45.87 -12.16
CA SER A 475 4.39 45.11 -11.52
C SER A 475 4.96 44.06 -10.58
N TRP A 476 4.32 43.85 -9.44
CA TRP A 476 4.62 42.75 -8.52
C TRP A 476 3.33 42.03 -8.05
N ASP A 477 2.16 42.58 -8.36
CA ASP A 477 0.89 41.89 -8.33
C ASP A 477 0.48 41.44 -9.75
N GLY A 478 -0.22 40.31 -9.85
CA GLY A 478 -0.67 39.74 -11.13
C GLY A 478 -0.93 38.23 -11.07
N GLU A 479 -1.25 37.64 -12.22
CA GLU A 479 -1.43 36.20 -12.41
C GLU A 479 -0.12 35.41 -12.53
N SER A 480 1.02 36.10 -12.71
CA SER A 480 2.34 35.48 -12.85
C SER A 480 2.72 34.62 -11.63
N PRO A 481 3.44 33.49 -11.80
CA PRO A 481 3.98 32.71 -10.69
C PRO A 481 4.97 33.50 -9.83
N ALA A 482 5.19 33.05 -8.58
CA ALA A 482 6.08 33.71 -7.63
C ALA A 482 7.53 33.78 -8.12
N LEU A 483 8.04 32.68 -8.69
CA LEU A 483 9.37 32.64 -9.31
C LEU A 483 9.50 33.69 -10.44
N GLY A 484 8.49 33.82 -11.31
CA GLY A 484 8.50 34.82 -12.38
C GLY A 484 8.71 36.24 -11.86
N ARG A 485 7.98 36.64 -10.81
CA ARG A 485 8.15 37.95 -10.16
C ARG A 485 9.54 38.15 -9.57
N VAL A 486 10.09 37.12 -8.91
CA VAL A 486 11.44 37.17 -8.36
C VAL A 486 12.46 37.38 -9.49
N ALA A 487 12.35 36.64 -10.60
CA ALA A 487 13.21 36.82 -11.77
C ALA A 487 13.08 38.24 -12.36
N ASP A 488 11.86 38.75 -12.58
CA ASP A 488 11.62 40.10 -13.11
C ASP A 488 12.30 41.20 -12.27
N LEU A 489 12.25 41.07 -10.93
CA LEU A 489 12.94 42.01 -10.03
C LEU A 489 14.46 41.83 -10.04
N MET A 490 14.97 40.59 -10.17
CA MET A 490 16.41 40.35 -10.32
C MET A 490 16.95 40.93 -11.63
N VAL A 491 16.18 40.85 -12.74
CA VAL A 491 16.50 41.54 -14.00
C VAL A 491 16.57 43.06 -13.79
N LEU A 492 15.56 43.64 -13.12
CA LEU A 492 15.51 45.08 -12.85
C LEU A 492 16.71 45.57 -12.03
N LEU A 493 17.15 44.77 -11.05
CA LEU A 493 18.28 45.06 -10.17
C LEU A 493 19.65 44.62 -10.73
N GLY A 494 19.69 44.07 -11.95
CA GLY A 494 20.94 43.60 -12.57
C GLY A 494 21.62 42.44 -11.83
N VAL A 495 20.88 41.66 -11.05
CA VAL A 495 21.40 40.49 -10.32
C VAL A 495 21.54 39.31 -11.26
N GLU A 496 22.71 38.66 -11.28
CA GLU A 496 22.95 37.47 -12.09
C GLU A 496 22.09 36.29 -11.59
N HIS A 497 21.23 35.78 -12.48
CA HIS A 497 20.34 34.67 -12.18
C HIS A 497 19.96 33.90 -13.46
N GLN A 498 19.52 32.65 -13.30
CA GLN A 498 19.06 31.80 -14.38
C GLN A 498 17.86 30.95 -13.93
N LEU A 499 16.74 31.05 -14.64
CA LEU A 499 15.65 30.07 -14.54
C LEU A 499 16.14 28.71 -15.02
N LYS A 500 16.04 27.70 -14.16
CA LYS A 500 16.66 26.39 -14.38
C LYS A 500 15.86 25.29 -13.70
N GLU A 501 15.79 24.15 -14.38
CA GLU A 501 15.39 22.88 -13.79
C GLU A 501 16.66 22.13 -13.37
N LEU A 502 16.74 21.78 -12.09
CA LEU A 502 17.95 21.23 -11.47
C LEU A 502 17.73 19.76 -11.11
N ALA A 503 18.58 18.88 -11.65
CA ALA A 503 18.62 17.47 -11.30
C ALA A 503 19.65 17.24 -10.17
N LEU A 504 19.22 16.56 -9.11
CA LEU A 504 19.97 16.33 -7.88
C LEU A 504 20.00 14.83 -7.53
N PRO A 505 21.14 14.13 -7.61
CA PRO A 505 22.37 14.56 -8.29
C PRO A 505 22.15 14.73 -9.81
N ALA A 506 23.08 15.40 -10.49
CA ALA A 506 22.99 15.63 -11.94
C ALA A 506 22.95 14.33 -12.76
N GLU A 507 23.73 13.34 -12.33
CA GLU A 507 23.81 11.99 -12.90
C GLU A 507 23.48 10.94 -11.83
N GLY A 508 22.75 9.89 -12.21
CA GLY A 508 22.40 8.81 -11.31
C GLY A 508 21.18 8.01 -11.76
N SER A 509 20.94 6.89 -11.09
CA SER A 509 19.75 6.06 -11.26
C SER A 509 18.53 6.59 -10.50
N LEU A 510 18.73 7.47 -9.51
CA LEU A 510 17.70 8.31 -8.89
C LEU A 510 18.12 9.78 -9.01
N ARG A 511 17.20 10.67 -9.41
CA ARG A 511 17.41 12.12 -9.44
C ARG A 511 16.17 12.86 -8.98
N LEU A 512 16.31 13.76 -8.02
CA LEU A 512 15.27 14.74 -7.67
C LEU A 512 15.36 15.91 -8.65
N ILE A 513 14.24 16.27 -9.25
CA ILE A 513 14.12 17.35 -10.24
C ILE A 513 13.33 18.49 -9.61
N LEU A 514 13.98 19.66 -9.49
CA LEU A 514 13.41 20.87 -8.93
C LEU A 514 13.40 22.00 -9.95
N SER A 515 12.24 22.65 -10.15
CA SER A 515 12.16 23.90 -10.90
C SER A 515 12.49 25.09 -10.00
N GLY A 516 13.26 26.05 -10.50
CA GLY A 516 13.65 27.23 -9.72
C GLY A 516 14.50 28.25 -10.46
N ILE A 517 15.12 29.12 -9.68
CA ILE A 517 16.05 30.16 -10.14
C ILE A 517 17.38 29.96 -9.41
N GLU A 518 18.43 29.69 -10.18
CA GLU A 518 19.80 29.73 -9.70
C GLU A 518 20.25 31.21 -9.65
N ILE A 519 20.64 31.71 -8.48
CA ILE A 519 21.01 33.13 -8.25
C ILE A 519 22.45 33.20 -7.77
N ASN A 520 23.28 33.98 -8.46
CA ASN A 520 24.67 34.23 -8.07
C ASN A 520 24.79 35.59 -7.36
N ASN A 521 24.54 35.61 -6.04
CA ASN A 521 24.63 36.85 -5.25
C ASN A 521 25.14 36.57 -3.83
N GLN A 522 26.41 36.91 -3.57
CA GLN A 522 27.09 36.66 -2.30
C GLN A 522 26.55 37.54 -1.13
N LEU A 523 26.02 38.74 -1.43
CA LEU A 523 25.37 39.59 -0.42
C LEU A 523 24.03 38.99 0.04
N LEU A 524 23.26 38.45 -0.90
CA LEU A 524 22.03 37.75 -0.58
C LEU A 524 22.34 36.46 0.21
N LEU A 525 23.33 35.69 -0.23
CA LEU A 525 23.73 34.42 0.39
C LEU A 525 24.16 34.60 1.85
N SER A 526 25.04 35.57 2.13
CA SER A 526 25.50 35.90 3.49
C SER A 526 24.42 36.46 4.41
N LYS A 527 23.35 37.07 3.87
CA LYS A 527 22.19 37.52 4.67
C LYS A 527 21.17 36.41 4.94
N LEU A 528 21.01 35.47 4.01
CA LEU A 528 20.14 34.30 4.21
C LEU A 528 20.79 33.27 5.15
N TYR A 529 22.12 33.15 5.08
CA TYR A 529 22.91 32.15 5.81
C TYR A 529 24.08 32.79 6.58
N PRO A 530 23.81 33.68 7.56
CA PRO A 530 24.84 34.42 8.29
C PRO A 530 25.76 33.53 9.13
N ASP A 531 25.32 32.32 9.49
CA ASP A 531 26.07 31.37 10.33
C ASP A 531 27.00 30.44 9.52
N LEU A 532 26.97 30.49 8.18
CA LEU A 532 27.73 29.59 7.29
C LEU A 532 28.91 30.28 6.56
N VAL A 533 29.43 31.40 7.07
CA VAL A 533 30.32 32.32 6.31
C VAL A 533 31.50 31.64 5.60
N GLU A 534 32.13 30.62 6.20
CA GLU A 534 33.25 29.87 5.60
C GLU A 534 32.80 28.76 4.63
N ASP A 535 31.59 28.21 4.81
CA ASP A 535 31.04 27.10 4.02
C ASP A 535 30.27 27.56 2.76
N VAL A 536 30.03 28.87 2.58
CA VAL A 536 29.27 29.44 1.45
C VAL A 536 30.12 29.91 0.27
N GLU A 537 31.45 29.94 0.38
CA GLU A 537 32.30 30.44 -0.70
C GLU A 537 32.14 29.59 -1.97
N GLY A 538 31.87 30.25 -3.10
CA GLY A 538 31.60 29.59 -4.38
C GLY A 538 30.21 28.94 -4.52
N LYS A 539 29.39 28.89 -3.45
CA LYS A 539 28.01 28.40 -3.54
C LYS A 539 27.06 29.44 -4.15
N LYS A 540 25.97 28.94 -4.73
CA LYS A 540 24.87 29.74 -5.30
C LYS A 540 23.61 29.58 -4.46
N ILE A 541 22.60 30.42 -4.70
CA ILE A 541 21.26 30.25 -4.12
C ILE A 541 20.38 29.54 -5.15
N PHE A 542 19.58 28.56 -4.72
CA PHE A 542 18.52 27.98 -5.53
C PHE A 542 17.17 28.38 -4.96
N CYS A 543 16.50 29.32 -5.63
CA CYS A 543 15.19 29.84 -5.25
C CYS A 543 14.07 29.01 -5.89
N THR A 544 13.12 28.51 -5.11
CA THR A 544 12.04 27.62 -5.58
C THR A 544 10.73 27.86 -4.84
N ASP A 545 9.59 27.51 -5.45
CA ASP A 545 8.28 27.45 -4.78
C ASP A 545 7.94 26.05 -4.23
N VAL A 546 8.87 25.08 -4.38
CA VAL A 546 8.76 23.74 -3.81
C VAL A 546 9.04 23.75 -2.30
N GLN A 547 8.13 23.19 -1.50
CA GLN A 547 8.35 22.94 -0.07
C GLN A 547 9.49 21.93 0.16
N MET A 548 10.45 22.29 1.01
CA MET A 548 11.73 21.59 1.15
C MET A 548 11.97 21.09 2.58
N GLY A 549 12.39 19.83 2.73
CA GLY A 549 12.83 19.23 4.00
C GLY A 549 14.35 19.34 4.23
N GLU A 550 14.83 18.67 5.28
CA GLU A 550 16.29 18.60 5.56
C GLU A 550 17.01 17.75 4.49
N GLU A 551 16.35 16.69 3.99
CA GLU A 551 16.86 15.78 2.96
C GLU A 551 17.12 16.48 1.60
N GLU A 552 16.12 17.19 1.05
CA GLU A 552 16.25 17.88 -0.23
C GLU A 552 17.24 19.08 -0.13
N ALA A 553 17.26 19.76 1.02
CA ALA A 553 18.22 20.83 1.30
C ALA A 553 19.67 20.31 1.40
N ALA A 554 19.89 19.12 1.96
CA ALA A 554 21.21 18.48 2.01
C ALA A 554 21.72 18.10 0.61
N LEU A 555 20.84 17.64 -0.28
CA LEU A 555 21.16 17.37 -1.69
C LEU A 555 21.58 18.63 -2.43
N LEU A 556 20.82 19.72 -2.33
CA LEU A 556 21.21 21.02 -2.89
C LEU A 556 22.58 21.49 -2.38
N PHE A 557 22.83 21.36 -1.08
CA PHE A 557 24.09 21.80 -0.46
C PHE A 557 25.31 21.04 -0.99
N ARG A 558 25.16 19.73 -1.25
CA ARG A 558 26.19 18.89 -1.89
C ARG A 558 26.46 19.34 -3.33
N GLU A 559 25.42 19.70 -4.08
CA GLU A 559 25.49 20.22 -5.45
C GLU A 559 25.81 21.74 -5.53
N GLY A 560 26.40 22.31 -4.45
CA GLY A 560 26.89 23.70 -4.45
C GLY A 560 25.82 24.79 -4.33
N CYS A 561 24.58 24.44 -3.99
CA CYS A 561 23.47 25.38 -3.87
C CYS A 561 22.92 25.44 -2.43
N LEU A 562 22.46 26.61 -2.00
CA LEU A 562 21.70 26.78 -0.76
C LEU A 562 20.27 27.23 -1.08
N PRO A 563 19.24 26.66 -0.43
CA PRO A 563 17.86 26.92 -0.84
C PRO A 563 17.34 28.29 -0.42
N LEU A 564 16.37 28.80 -1.19
CA LEU A 564 15.47 29.89 -0.79
C LEU A 564 14.04 29.49 -1.20
N VAL A 565 13.20 29.14 -0.23
CA VAL A 565 11.81 28.73 -0.50
C VAL A 565 10.89 29.96 -0.53
N LEU A 566 10.01 30.02 -1.52
CA LEU A 566 8.96 31.05 -1.63
C LEU A 566 7.68 30.56 -0.93
N GLU A 567 7.19 31.33 0.05
CA GLU A 567 5.93 31.06 0.78
C GLU A 567 4.94 32.23 0.67
#